data_AF-A0A6N3F4V5-F1
#
_entry.id   AF-A0A6N3F4V5-F1
#
_cell.length_a   1.000
_cell.length_b   1.000
_cell.length_c   1.000
_cell.angle_alpha   90.00
_cell.angle_beta   90.00
_cell.angle_gamma   90.00
#
_symmetry.space_group_name_H-M   'P 1'
#
loop_
_entity.id
_entity.type
_entity.pdbx_description
1 polymer ?
#
loop_
_entity_poly.entity_id
_entity_poly.type
_entity_poly.pdbx_seq_one_letter_code
_entity_poly.pdbx_strand_id
1 'polypeptide(L)'
;MYRKTTKKRLLLFAAPAWAVGLACLLSGCIALPGQEPFGEKTYPVEQAQAVYEKLSADMEQQEFMDQSGYIIQIRPFILSEDVSDFDYDVYKTEEYMVFAAEASGEDYLWHKGRLYHSYYDNDHITYRDMAWEDLGFEAYAADRWSIVQQLLERDDPELTYQYIPMSSQPYLLRAAYPDIELSDGREIRFAELYFYMDEDGSYDGFGLSWQEDRRHNVSISYFSYEDSTSLQAERSIWSFGYDAGLTDEGVPALSDQSEDRERCQAVISGMDFDALAERSEYREDLCVPPMTP
;
A
#
# COMPACT_ATOMS: atom_id res chain seq x y z
N MET A 1 14.01 -29.39 44.47
CA MET A 1 12.57 -29.58 44.71
C MET A 1 11.96 -28.23 45.08
N TYR A 2 11.51 -27.47 44.08
CA TYR A 2 10.43 -26.48 44.22
C TYR A 2 9.95 -26.17 42.80
N ARG A 3 8.76 -26.67 42.47
CA ARG A 3 8.06 -26.47 41.20
C ARG A 3 7.75 -24.97 41.06
N LYS A 4 8.24 -24.33 40.00
CA LYS A 4 7.61 -23.11 39.49
C LYS A 4 6.66 -23.49 38.36
N THR A 5 5.43 -23.10 38.59
CA THR A 5 4.24 -23.33 37.79
C THR A 5 4.36 -22.67 36.41
N THR A 6 4.18 -23.49 35.39
CA THR A 6 3.99 -23.11 33.99
C THR A 6 2.71 -22.28 33.87
N LYS A 7 2.83 -20.96 33.67
CA LYS A 7 1.76 -20.18 33.04
C LYS A 7 2.05 -20.13 31.54
N LYS A 8 1.40 -21.02 30.79
CA LYS A 8 1.26 -20.89 29.33
C LYS A 8 0.53 -19.58 29.06
N ARG A 9 1.23 -18.55 28.57
CA ARG A 9 0.58 -17.45 27.86
C ARG A 9 0.32 -17.95 26.44
N LEU A 10 -0.94 -17.87 26.06
CA LEU A 10 -1.46 -18.21 24.75
C LEU A 10 -0.76 -17.30 23.73
N LEU A 11 0.01 -17.90 22.82
CA LEU A 11 0.44 -17.26 21.58
C LEU A 11 -0.81 -17.09 20.72
N LEU A 12 -1.32 -15.86 20.63
CA LEU A 12 -2.23 -15.48 19.56
C LEU A 12 -1.34 -15.10 18.38
N PHE A 13 -1.20 -16.05 17.45
CA PHE A 13 -0.61 -15.82 16.14
C PHE A 13 -1.42 -14.74 15.43
N ALA A 14 -0.81 -13.59 15.17
CA ALA A 14 -1.29 -12.64 14.18
C ALA A 14 -1.03 -13.26 12.80
N ALA A 15 -2.06 -13.87 12.23
CA ALA A 15 -2.09 -14.25 10.83
C ALA A 15 -2.42 -13.01 9.98
N PRO A 16 -1.88 -12.91 8.76
CA PRO A 16 -1.92 -11.71 7.93
C PRO A 16 -3.36 -11.34 7.53
N ALA A 17 -3.63 -10.04 7.47
CA ALA A 17 -4.95 -9.40 7.40
C ALA A 17 -5.75 -9.61 6.10
N TRP A 18 -5.40 -10.57 5.25
CA TRP A 18 -6.17 -10.89 4.03
C TRP A 18 -7.24 -11.98 4.23
N ALA A 19 -7.36 -12.55 5.45
CA ALA A 19 -8.41 -13.54 5.77
C ALA A 19 -9.46 -13.07 6.80
N VAL A 20 -9.39 -11.84 7.30
CA VAL A 20 -10.37 -11.33 8.32
C VAL A 20 -11.51 -10.52 7.69
N GLY A 21 -11.47 -10.23 6.38
CA GLY A 21 -12.59 -9.61 5.66
C GLY A 21 -13.83 -10.49 5.47
N LEU A 22 -13.77 -11.81 5.72
CA LEU A 22 -14.86 -12.73 5.31
C LEU A 22 -15.48 -13.61 6.41
N ALA A 23 -15.02 -13.57 7.67
CA ALA A 23 -15.52 -14.52 8.69
C ALA A 23 -16.07 -13.91 10.00
N CYS A 24 -15.87 -12.61 10.27
CA CYS A 24 -16.37 -11.98 11.51
C CYS A 24 -17.73 -11.26 11.37
N LEU A 25 -18.42 -11.36 10.23
CA LEU A 25 -19.74 -10.75 10.00
C LEU A 25 -20.90 -11.77 9.95
N LEU A 26 -20.65 -13.04 10.33
CA LEU A 26 -21.65 -14.12 10.24
C LEU A 26 -22.58 -14.26 11.46
N SER A 27 -22.89 -13.16 12.16
CA SER A 27 -24.04 -13.14 13.08
C SER A 27 -24.70 -11.77 13.12
N GLY A 28 -25.21 -11.28 11.98
CA GLY A 28 -26.03 -10.05 12.07
C GLY A 28 -26.54 -9.36 10.82
N CYS A 29 -26.28 -9.80 9.59
CA CYS A 29 -26.91 -9.20 8.41
C CYS A 29 -27.42 -10.30 7.48
N ILE A 30 -28.72 -10.63 7.60
CA ILE A 30 -29.39 -11.45 6.59
C ILE A 30 -29.63 -10.54 5.40
N ALA A 31 -28.79 -10.66 4.38
CA ALA A 31 -29.06 -10.07 3.07
C ALA A 31 -30.40 -10.63 2.55
N LEU A 32 -31.33 -9.76 2.13
CA LEU A 32 -32.54 -10.19 1.44
C LEU A 32 -32.14 -10.86 0.10
N PRO A 33 -32.91 -11.83 -0.41
CA PRO A 33 -32.63 -12.43 -1.71
C PRO A 33 -32.49 -11.34 -2.79
N GLY A 34 -31.31 -11.22 -3.38
CA GLY A 34 -30.99 -10.19 -4.38
C GLY A 34 -30.41 -8.88 -3.84
N GLN A 35 -30.04 -8.80 -2.56
CA GLN A 35 -29.29 -7.68 -1.99
C GLN A 35 -27.90 -8.11 -1.52
N GLU A 36 -26.95 -7.19 -1.61
CA GLU A 36 -25.59 -7.39 -1.10
C GLU A 36 -25.55 -7.12 0.41
N PRO A 37 -24.60 -7.72 1.16
CA PRO A 37 -24.67 -7.83 2.61
C PRO A 37 -24.63 -6.49 3.37
N PHE A 38 -24.10 -5.43 2.77
CA PHE A 38 -23.94 -4.11 3.38
C PHE A 38 -24.64 -2.99 2.59
N GLY A 39 -25.59 -3.36 1.72
CA GLY A 39 -26.34 -2.41 0.92
C GLY A 39 -25.62 -1.96 -0.36
N GLU A 40 -24.55 -2.66 -0.73
CA GLU A 40 -23.90 -2.49 -2.02
C GLU A 40 -24.88 -2.81 -3.16
N LYS A 41 -24.57 -2.23 -4.31
CA LYS A 41 -25.32 -2.49 -5.54
C LYS A 41 -24.37 -2.75 -6.68
N THR A 42 -24.26 -4.00 -7.09
CA THR A 42 -23.67 -4.38 -8.37
C THR A 42 -24.59 -3.99 -9.54
N TYR A 43 -24.00 -3.34 -10.54
CA TYR A 43 -24.65 -2.91 -11.77
C TYR A 43 -24.53 -3.96 -12.89
N PRO A 44 -25.40 -3.92 -13.91
CA PRO A 44 -25.32 -4.82 -15.06
C PRO A 44 -24.00 -4.70 -15.83
N VAL A 45 -23.60 -5.79 -16.49
CA VAL A 45 -22.35 -5.86 -17.26
C VAL A 45 -22.29 -4.82 -18.37
N GLU A 46 -23.41 -4.51 -19.01
CA GLU A 46 -23.47 -3.50 -20.08
C GLU A 46 -23.12 -2.10 -19.55
N GLN A 47 -23.48 -1.82 -18.29
CA GLN A 47 -23.13 -0.56 -17.64
C GLN A 47 -21.66 -0.55 -17.22
N ALA A 48 -21.15 -1.66 -16.69
CA ALA A 48 -19.73 -1.81 -16.38
C ALA A 48 -18.86 -1.60 -17.63
N GLN A 49 -19.26 -2.20 -18.76
CA GLN A 49 -18.60 -2.06 -20.06
C GLN A 49 -18.57 -0.60 -20.52
N ALA A 50 -19.70 0.11 -20.48
CA ALA A 50 -19.75 1.51 -20.92
C ALA A 50 -18.88 2.43 -20.06
N VAL A 51 -18.78 2.17 -18.75
CA VAL A 51 -17.90 2.92 -17.84
C VAL A 51 -16.44 2.58 -18.12
N TYR A 52 -16.11 1.30 -18.30
CA TYR A 52 -14.77 0.84 -18.64
C TYR A 52 -14.27 1.47 -19.94
N GLU A 53 -15.06 1.43 -21.03
CA GLU A 53 -14.69 2.05 -22.32
C GLU A 53 -14.42 3.55 -22.19
N LYS A 54 -15.20 4.28 -21.38
CA LYS A 54 -14.98 5.70 -21.12
C LYS A 54 -13.65 5.92 -20.39
N LEU A 55 -13.35 5.13 -19.35
CA LEU A 55 -12.12 5.25 -18.56
C LEU A 55 -10.89 4.83 -19.37
N SER A 56 -10.96 3.73 -20.11
CA SER A 56 -9.85 3.30 -20.98
C SER A 56 -9.51 4.36 -22.03
N ALA A 57 -10.51 4.98 -22.67
CA ALA A 57 -10.29 6.04 -23.64
C ALA A 57 -9.69 7.34 -23.03
N ASP A 58 -9.95 7.58 -21.75
CA ASP A 58 -9.33 8.67 -20.99
C ASP A 58 -7.88 8.34 -20.65
N MET A 59 -7.61 7.11 -20.19
CA MET A 59 -6.27 6.63 -19.84
C MET A 59 -5.32 6.50 -21.05
N GLU A 60 -5.84 6.20 -22.24
CA GLU A 60 -5.06 6.23 -23.50
C GLU A 60 -4.45 7.60 -23.79
N GLN A 61 -5.01 8.67 -23.22
CA GLN A 61 -4.52 10.05 -23.38
C GLN A 61 -3.54 10.48 -22.29
N GLN A 62 -3.32 9.64 -21.28
CA GLN A 62 -2.48 9.95 -20.13
C GLN A 62 -1.10 9.30 -20.26
N GLU A 63 -0.07 10.05 -19.92
CA GLU A 63 1.29 9.56 -19.74
C GLU A 63 1.61 9.42 -18.24
N PHE A 64 2.58 8.57 -17.90
CA PHE A 64 3.06 8.47 -16.51
C PHE A 64 3.46 9.83 -15.93
N MET A 65 4.03 10.72 -16.75
CA MET A 65 4.45 12.07 -16.31
C MET A 65 3.27 12.95 -15.88
N ASP A 66 2.06 12.67 -16.38
CA ASP A 66 0.84 13.35 -15.94
C ASP A 66 0.43 12.90 -14.52
N GLN A 67 0.84 11.69 -14.13
CA GLN A 67 0.61 11.08 -12.82
C GLN A 67 1.85 11.25 -11.93
N SER A 68 2.07 12.48 -11.47
CA SER A 68 3.27 12.80 -10.68
C SER A 68 3.29 12.20 -9.26
N GLY A 69 2.16 11.64 -8.78
CA GLY A 69 2.03 10.96 -7.49
C GLY A 69 1.74 9.46 -7.61
N TYR A 70 2.30 8.66 -6.69
CA TYR A 70 2.06 7.22 -6.63
C TYR A 70 2.18 6.65 -5.21
N ILE A 71 1.49 5.52 -5.00
CA ILE A 71 1.66 4.66 -3.81
C ILE A 71 1.97 3.25 -4.29
N ILE A 72 3.02 2.62 -3.77
CA ILE A 72 3.41 1.25 -4.09
C ILE A 72 3.36 0.42 -2.82
N GLN A 73 2.74 -0.75 -2.90
CA GLN A 73 2.77 -1.76 -1.85
C GLN A 73 3.25 -3.08 -2.44
N ILE A 74 4.29 -3.65 -1.85
CA ILE A 74 4.82 -4.97 -2.22
C ILE A 74 4.76 -5.83 -0.97
N ARG A 75 4.18 -7.02 -1.09
CA ARG A 75 4.01 -7.97 0.02
C ARG A 75 4.47 -9.36 -0.44
N PRO A 76 5.25 -10.11 0.36
CA PRO A 76 5.61 -11.47 0.02
C PRO A 76 4.38 -12.37 0.06
N PHE A 77 4.19 -13.16 -1.00
CA PHE A 77 3.10 -14.13 -1.10
C PHE A 77 3.48 -15.49 -0.52
N ILE A 78 4.74 -15.91 -0.72
CA ILE A 78 5.32 -17.14 -0.18
C ILE A 78 6.60 -16.77 0.57
N LEU A 79 6.71 -17.20 1.82
CA LEU A 79 7.98 -17.17 2.55
C LEU A 79 8.85 -18.33 2.04
N SER A 80 9.86 -18.03 1.23
CA SER A 80 10.90 -18.97 0.82
C SER A 80 12.27 -18.29 0.88
N GLU A 81 13.36 -19.07 0.88
CA GLU A 81 14.73 -18.52 0.86
C GLU A 81 15.02 -17.66 -0.39
N ASP A 82 14.21 -17.80 -1.44
CA ASP A 82 14.34 -17.10 -2.73
C ASP A 82 13.35 -15.91 -2.88
N VAL A 83 12.73 -15.46 -1.78
CA VAL A 83 11.79 -14.34 -1.76
C VAL A 83 12.13 -13.44 -0.57
N SER A 84 12.29 -12.15 -0.83
CA SER A 84 12.45 -11.14 0.24
C SER A 84 11.22 -11.19 1.15
N ASP A 85 11.42 -11.32 2.46
CA ASP A 85 10.34 -11.33 3.45
C ASP A 85 9.87 -9.93 3.85
N PHE A 86 10.45 -8.89 3.25
CA PHE A 86 10.04 -7.51 3.47
C PHE A 86 8.68 -7.17 2.85
N ASP A 87 7.85 -6.50 3.65
CA ASP A 87 6.73 -5.70 3.21
C ASP A 87 7.23 -4.31 2.85
N TYR A 88 7.01 -3.84 1.62
CA TYR A 88 7.45 -2.52 1.15
C TYR A 88 6.25 -1.59 1.00
N ASP A 89 6.34 -0.38 1.53
CA ASP A 89 5.39 0.70 1.31
C ASP A 89 6.13 1.95 0.82
N VAL A 90 5.71 2.48 -0.33
CA VAL A 90 6.27 3.68 -0.95
C VAL A 90 5.16 4.68 -1.16
N TYR A 91 5.37 5.91 -0.70
CA TYR A 91 4.43 7.01 -0.85
C TYR A 91 5.15 8.19 -1.49
N LYS A 92 4.73 8.58 -2.69
CA LYS A 92 5.09 9.83 -3.33
C LYS A 92 3.82 10.64 -3.54
N THR A 93 3.57 11.56 -2.63
CA THR A 93 2.47 12.54 -2.68
C THR A 93 3.08 13.95 -2.58
N GLU A 94 2.27 14.99 -2.76
CA GLU A 94 2.73 16.37 -2.55
C GLU A 94 3.23 16.58 -1.14
N GLU A 95 2.45 16.11 -0.16
CA GLU A 95 2.78 16.30 1.24
C GLU A 95 3.89 15.35 1.74
N TYR A 96 3.97 14.13 1.20
CA TYR A 96 4.83 13.09 1.73
C TYR A 96 5.63 12.35 0.65
N MET A 97 6.93 12.27 0.89
CA MET A 97 7.84 11.31 0.25
C MET A 97 8.37 10.40 1.35
N VAL A 98 7.90 9.15 1.35
CA VAL A 98 8.19 8.17 2.40
C VAL A 98 8.41 6.82 1.74
N PHE A 99 9.46 6.13 2.17
CA PHE A 99 9.63 4.71 1.94
C PHE A 99 9.70 4.01 3.30
N ALA A 100 8.98 2.90 3.45
CA ALA A 100 9.06 2.03 4.60
C ALA A 100 9.22 0.58 4.14
N ALA A 101 10.02 -0.19 4.86
CA ALA A 101 10.05 -1.63 4.67
C ALA A 101 10.23 -2.38 5.99
N GLU A 102 9.40 -3.38 6.22
CA GLU A 102 9.39 -4.18 7.45
C GLU A 102 9.59 -5.66 7.12
N ALA A 103 10.52 -6.32 7.82
CA ALA A 103 10.71 -7.77 7.80
C ALA A 103 10.84 -8.30 9.23
N SER A 104 11.04 -9.61 9.39
CA SER A 104 11.14 -10.23 10.71
C SER A 104 12.35 -9.74 11.51
N GLY A 105 12.19 -8.66 12.27
CA GLY A 105 13.23 -8.09 13.13
C GLY A 105 13.88 -6.82 12.57
N GLU A 106 13.55 -6.40 11.35
CA GLU A 106 14.14 -5.26 10.65
C GLU A 106 13.07 -4.27 10.22
N ASP A 107 13.34 -2.98 10.43
CA ASP A 107 12.47 -1.88 10.05
C ASP A 107 13.31 -0.77 9.38
N TYR A 108 12.87 -0.35 8.19
CA TYR A 108 13.50 0.68 7.37
C TYR A 108 12.53 1.84 7.18
N LEU A 109 13.05 3.06 7.28
CA LEU A 109 12.32 4.28 6.92
C LEU A 109 13.23 5.20 6.12
N TRP A 110 12.81 5.59 4.92
CA TRP A 110 13.32 6.80 4.30
C TRP A 110 12.40 7.97 4.63
N HIS A 111 12.95 9.00 5.27
CA HIS A 111 12.22 10.23 5.56
C HIS A 111 13.18 11.43 5.57
N LYS A 112 12.79 12.51 4.90
CA LYS A 112 13.54 13.78 4.85
C LYS A 112 15.01 13.62 4.44
N GLY A 113 15.28 12.86 3.38
CA GLY A 113 16.63 12.74 2.79
C GLY A 113 17.55 11.74 3.49
N ARG A 114 17.02 10.91 4.39
CA ARG A 114 17.79 9.89 5.11
C ARG A 114 17.07 8.56 5.09
N LEU A 115 17.83 7.50 4.85
CA LEU A 115 17.42 6.12 5.09
C LEU A 115 17.85 5.73 6.49
N TYR A 116 16.91 5.30 7.31
CA TYR A 116 17.14 4.72 8.63
C TYR A 116 16.88 3.22 8.57
N HIS A 117 17.59 2.48 9.42
CA HIS A 117 17.39 1.05 9.64
C HIS A 117 17.53 0.73 11.13
N SER A 118 16.53 0.03 11.66
CA SER A 118 16.45 -0.42 13.05
C SER A 118 16.28 -1.93 13.12
N TYR A 119 16.89 -2.52 14.16
CA TYR A 119 16.58 -3.89 14.58
C TYR A 119 15.70 -3.84 15.84
N TYR A 120 14.54 -4.51 15.82
CA TYR A 120 13.55 -4.49 16.92
C TYR A 120 14.12 -4.80 18.32
N ASP A 121 15.19 -5.58 18.40
CA ASP A 121 15.79 -6.01 19.67
C ASP A 121 17.07 -5.25 20.08
N ASN A 122 17.52 -4.26 19.29
CA ASN A 122 18.87 -3.73 19.46
C ASN A 122 18.95 -2.28 19.99
N ASP A 123 17.90 -1.47 20.06
CA ASP A 123 17.97 -0.02 20.37
C ASP A 123 19.00 0.77 19.48
N HIS A 124 19.61 0.12 18.50
CA HIS A 124 20.68 0.65 17.66
C HIS A 124 20.10 0.92 16.29
N ILE A 125 19.97 2.21 15.98
CA ILE A 125 19.53 2.69 14.68
C ILE A 125 20.76 3.07 13.88
N THR A 126 20.74 2.70 12.61
CA THR A 126 21.73 3.12 11.63
C THR A 126 21.07 4.03 10.62
N TYR A 127 21.85 4.94 10.03
CA TYR A 127 21.31 5.83 9.00
C TYR A 127 22.33 6.15 7.93
N ARG A 128 21.81 6.66 6.81
CA ARG A 128 22.57 7.20 5.70
C ARG A 128 21.80 8.32 5.04
N ASP A 129 22.48 9.42 4.71
CA ASP A 129 21.93 10.44 3.81
C ASP A 129 21.78 9.83 2.40
N MET A 130 20.58 9.87 1.84
CA MET A 130 20.22 9.24 0.58
C MET A 130 19.14 10.07 -0.10
N ALA A 131 19.34 10.45 -1.37
CA ALA A 131 18.31 11.18 -2.09
C ALA A 131 17.13 10.26 -2.41
N TRP A 132 15.94 10.82 -2.65
CA TRP A 132 14.77 10.01 -3.01
C TRP A 132 15.00 9.27 -4.33
N GLU A 133 15.65 9.95 -5.27
CA GLU A 133 15.95 9.44 -6.60
C GLU A 133 16.87 8.21 -6.55
N ASP A 134 17.73 8.13 -5.52
CA ASP A 134 18.65 7.01 -5.31
C ASP A 134 17.91 5.73 -4.86
N LEU A 135 16.66 5.83 -4.39
CA LEU A 135 15.82 4.68 -4.05
C LEU A 135 15.32 3.93 -5.30
N GLY A 136 15.27 4.58 -6.46
CA GLY A 136 14.89 3.96 -7.74
C GLY A 136 13.38 3.73 -7.94
N PHE A 137 12.51 4.18 -7.01
CA PHE A 137 11.07 3.94 -7.11
C PHE A 137 10.37 4.70 -8.25
N GLU A 138 10.94 5.81 -8.73
CA GLU A 138 10.40 6.52 -9.90
C GLU A 138 10.46 5.64 -11.15
N ALA A 139 11.62 5.02 -11.40
CA ALA A 139 11.81 4.11 -12.52
C ALA A 139 10.96 2.85 -12.36
N TYR A 140 10.78 2.37 -11.12
CA TYR A 140 9.88 1.26 -10.82
C TYR A 140 8.43 1.61 -11.17
N ALA A 141 7.91 2.75 -10.70
CA ALA A 141 6.55 3.19 -11.01
C ALA A 141 6.35 3.38 -12.52
N ALA A 142 7.29 4.03 -13.20
CA ALA A 142 7.25 4.21 -14.65
C ALA A 142 7.23 2.87 -15.42
N ASP A 143 8.00 1.87 -14.98
CA ASP A 143 7.96 0.52 -15.59
C ASP A 143 6.58 -0.14 -15.40
N ARG A 144 5.98 -0.01 -14.20
CA ARG A 144 4.67 -0.59 -13.91
C ARG A 144 3.53 0.11 -14.65
N TRP A 145 3.69 1.37 -15.06
CA TRP A 145 2.75 2.04 -15.97
C TRP A 145 2.60 1.29 -17.30
N SER A 146 3.68 0.68 -17.80
CA SER A 146 3.62 -0.11 -19.05
C SER A 146 2.72 -1.35 -18.95
N ILE A 147 2.53 -1.89 -17.74
CA ILE A 147 1.60 -3.00 -17.50
C ILE A 147 0.17 -2.51 -17.62
N VAL A 148 -0.15 -1.34 -17.05
CA VAL A 148 -1.48 -0.71 -17.19
C VAL A 148 -1.85 -0.56 -18.66
N GLN A 149 -0.93 -0.03 -19.48
CA GLN A 149 -1.15 0.13 -20.91
C GLN A 149 -1.40 -1.22 -21.62
N GLN A 150 -0.59 -2.24 -21.33
CA GLN A 150 -0.78 -3.59 -21.89
C GLN A 150 -2.12 -4.23 -21.48
N LEU A 151 -2.61 -3.95 -20.26
CA LEU A 151 -3.90 -4.45 -19.79
C LEU A 151 -5.07 -3.77 -20.53
N LEU A 152 -4.99 -2.45 -20.70
CA LEU A 152 -6.04 -1.67 -21.38
C LEU A 152 -6.19 -2.03 -22.87
N GLU A 153 -5.13 -2.52 -23.52
CA GLU A 153 -5.17 -3.02 -24.90
C GLU A 153 -5.96 -4.34 -25.07
N ARG A 154 -6.31 -5.01 -23.98
CA ARG A 154 -7.01 -6.31 -24.01
C ARG A 154 -8.53 -6.15 -24.13
N ASP A 155 -9.15 -7.12 -24.79
CA ASP A 155 -10.59 -7.20 -25.02
C ASP A 155 -11.32 -8.22 -24.12
N ASP A 156 -10.61 -8.83 -23.17
CA ASP A 156 -11.11 -9.90 -22.30
C ASP A 156 -11.15 -9.64 -20.78
N PRO A 157 -11.31 -8.39 -20.26
CA PRO A 157 -11.45 -8.19 -18.83
C PRO A 157 -12.82 -8.70 -18.32
N GLU A 158 -12.82 -9.30 -17.13
CA GLU A 158 -14.03 -9.51 -16.34
C GLU A 158 -14.34 -8.24 -15.55
N LEU A 159 -15.45 -7.58 -15.91
CA LEU A 159 -15.82 -6.28 -15.35
C LEU A 159 -16.84 -6.41 -14.21
N THR A 160 -16.56 -5.72 -13.11
CA THR A 160 -17.51 -5.51 -12.02
C THR A 160 -17.68 -4.01 -11.77
N TYR A 161 -18.93 -3.54 -11.69
CA TYR A 161 -19.23 -2.15 -11.36
C TYR A 161 -20.20 -2.09 -10.18
N GLN A 162 -19.80 -1.42 -9.10
CA GLN A 162 -20.50 -1.45 -7.82
C GLN A 162 -20.70 -0.05 -7.24
N TYR A 163 -21.81 0.14 -6.55
CA TYR A 163 -21.99 1.22 -5.60
C TYR A 163 -21.70 0.71 -4.18
N ILE A 164 -20.83 1.40 -3.47
CA ILE A 164 -20.37 1.10 -2.11
C ILE A 164 -20.92 2.19 -1.17
N PRO A 165 -21.90 1.87 -0.32
CA PRO A 165 -22.42 2.81 0.67
C PRO A 165 -21.30 3.30 1.61
N MET A 166 -21.38 4.56 2.04
CA MET A 166 -20.47 5.18 3.01
C MET A 166 -19.02 5.38 2.52
N SER A 167 -18.67 4.99 1.29
CA SER A 167 -17.43 5.40 0.65
C SER A 167 -17.53 6.87 0.21
N SER A 168 -16.46 7.64 0.34
CA SER A 168 -16.39 9.02 -0.16
C SER A 168 -16.48 9.06 -1.69
N GLN A 169 -15.91 8.06 -2.35
CA GLN A 169 -16.06 7.76 -3.77
C GLN A 169 -16.93 6.51 -3.90
N PRO A 170 -18.25 6.66 -4.04
CA PRO A 170 -19.20 5.58 -3.87
C PRO A 170 -19.20 4.57 -5.03
N TYR A 171 -18.61 4.88 -6.17
CA TYR A 171 -18.61 3.99 -7.32
C TYR A 171 -17.26 3.31 -7.50
N LEU A 172 -17.27 1.99 -7.68
CA LEU A 172 -16.07 1.19 -7.92
C LEU A 172 -16.23 0.39 -9.20
N LEU A 173 -15.36 0.64 -10.19
CA LEU A 173 -15.17 -0.24 -11.33
C LEU A 173 -13.93 -1.11 -11.08
N ARG A 174 -14.04 -2.42 -11.31
CA ARG A 174 -12.94 -3.38 -11.31
C ARG A 174 -12.88 -4.09 -12.66
N ALA A 175 -11.69 -4.17 -13.25
CA ALA A 175 -11.40 -4.95 -14.45
C ALA A 175 -10.36 -6.01 -14.09
N ALA A 176 -10.80 -7.26 -13.97
CA ALA A 176 -9.93 -8.39 -13.67
C ALA A 176 -9.50 -9.08 -14.97
N TYR A 177 -8.21 -9.34 -15.11
CA TYR A 177 -7.62 -9.90 -16.31
C TYR A 177 -7.14 -11.34 -16.08
N PRO A 178 -7.22 -12.21 -17.12
CA PRO A 178 -6.56 -13.51 -17.10
C PRO A 178 -5.05 -13.40 -16.88
N ASP A 179 -4.40 -14.50 -16.49
CA ASP A 179 -2.93 -14.55 -16.34
C ASP A 179 -2.22 -14.13 -17.65
N ILE A 180 -1.17 -13.32 -17.52
CA ILE A 180 -0.44 -12.69 -18.63
C ILE A 180 1.05 -12.99 -18.51
N GLU A 181 1.69 -13.27 -19.64
CA GLU A 181 3.15 -13.20 -19.77
C GLU A 181 3.49 -11.84 -20.40
N LEU A 182 4.24 -11.02 -19.66
CA LEU A 182 4.69 -9.72 -20.14
C LEU A 182 5.70 -9.88 -21.30
N SER A 183 5.91 -8.79 -22.04
CA SER A 183 6.88 -8.75 -23.14
C SER A 183 8.33 -9.10 -22.73
N ASP A 184 8.66 -8.98 -21.44
CA ASP A 184 9.97 -9.33 -20.87
C ASP A 184 10.02 -10.73 -20.23
N GLY A 185 8.93 -11.51 -20.33
CA GLY A 185 8.83 -12.89 -19.86
C GLY A 185 8.38 -13.07 -18.41
N ARG A 186 8.08 -11.99 -17.68
CA ARG A 186 7.48 -12.08 -16.33
C ARG A 186 6.05 -12.61 -16.40
N GLU A 187 5.68 -13.48 -15.46
CA GLU A 187 4.29 -13.98 -15.33
C GLU A 187 3.54 -13.10 -14.32
N ILE A 188 2.48 -12.44 -14.79
CA ILE A 188 1.54 -11.68 -13.98
C ILE A 188 0.24 -12.46 -13.84
N ARG A 189 -0.26 -12.56 -12.61
CA ARG A 189 -1.49 -13.30 -12.29
C ARG A 189 -2.45 -12.45 -11.50
N PHE A 190 -3.74 -12.73 -11.65
CA PHE A 190 -4.82 -12.02 -10.94
C PHE A 190 -4.71 -10.49 -11.07
N ALA A 191 -4.31 -10.01 -12.25
CA ALA A 191 -4.18 -8.58 -12.49
C ALA A 191 -5.57 -7.93 -12.42
N GLU A 192 -5.67 -6.84 -11.68
CA GLU A 192 -6.91 -6.11 -11.51
C GLU A 192 -6.65 -4.60 -11.54
N LEU A 193 -7.28 -3.92 -12.49
CA LEU A 193 -7.40 -2.47 -12.50
C LEU A 193 -8.65 -2.06 -11.75
N TYR A 194 -8.55 -1.02 -10.93
CA TYR A 194 -9.68 -0.50 -10.17
C TYR A 194 -9.74 1.02 -10.13
N PHE A 195 -10.96 1.55 -10.22
CA PHE A 195 -11.26 2.98 -10.25
C PHE A 195 -12.34 3.29 -9.23
N TYR A 196 -12.01 4.12 -8.26
CA TYR A 196 -13.00 4.74 -7.37
C TYR A 196 -13.47 6.05 -7.98
N MET A 197 -14.77 6.27 -8.00
CA MET A 197 -15.42 7.39 -8.67
C MET A 197 -16.48 8.05 -7.78
N ASP A 198 -16.65 9.35 -8.00
CA ASP A 198 -17.71 10.17 -7.43
C ASP A 198 -19.05 9.96 -8.15
N GLU A 199 -20.12 10.58 -7.63
CA GLU A 199 -21.47 10.45 -8.18
C GLU A 199 -21.62 10.97 -9.62
N ASP A 200 -20.79 11.93 -10.03
CA ASP A 200 -20.74 12.46 -11.39
C ASP A 200 -19.81 11.63 -12.32
N GLY A 201 -19.13 10.63 -11.77
CA GLY A 201 -18.19 9.77 -12.48
C GLY A 201 -16.81 10.37 -12.71
N SER A 202 -16.42 11.42 -11.97
CA SER A 202 -15.01 11.81 -11.84
C SER A 202 -14.24 10.80 -11.00
N TYR A 203 -12.93 10.74 -11.20
CA TYR A 203 -11.99 9.97 -10.39
C TYR A 203 -10.68 10.75 -10.28
N ASP A 204 -10.04 10.68 -9.11
CA ASP A 204 -8.79 11.42 -8.82
C ASP A 204 -7.53 10.56 -9.03
N GLY A 205 -7.74 9.26 -9.27
CA GLY A 205 -6.69 8.28 -9.47
C GLY A 205 -7.24 6.88 -9.65
N PHE A 206 -6.35 5.94 -9.95
CA PHE A 206 -6.69 4.54 -10.14
C PHE A 206 -5.61 3.67 -9.52
N GLY A 207 -5.90 2.38 -9.37
CA GLY A 207 -4.86 1.44 -8.99
C GLY A 207 -4.87 0.15 -9.79
N LEU A 208 -3.76 -0.55 -9.66
CA LEU A 208 -3.46 -1.82 -10.28
C LEU A 208 -2.92 -2.74 -9.20
N SER A 209 -3.50 -3.93 -9.05
CA SER A 209 -2.95 -4.98 -8.19
C SER A 209 -2.74 -6.27 -8.98
N TRP A 210 -1.69 -7.01 -8.64
CA TRP A 210 -1.39 -8.29 -9.27
C TRP A 210 -0.45 -9.13 -8.41
N GLN A 211 -0.30 -10.38 -8.81
CA GLN A 211 0.76 -11.26 -8.33
C GLN A 211 1.87 -11.38 -9.39
N GLU A 212 3.11 -11.09 -8.99
CA GLU A 212 4.30 -11.17 -9.85
C GLU A 212 5.10 -12.45 -9.54
N ASP A 213 5.33 -13.27 -10.56
CA ASP A 213 6.12 -14.52 -10.52
C ASP A 213 5.73 -15.52 -9.41
N ARG A 214 4.50 -15.42 -8.88
CA ARG A 214 4.00 -16.18 -7.72
C ARG A 214 4.81 -15.95 -6.44
N ARG A 215 5.56 -14.86 -6.37
CA ARG A 215 6.45 -14.51 -5.25
C ARG A 215 5.89 -13.36 -4.44
N HIS A 216 5.41 -12.31 -5.10
CA HIS A 216 4.96 -11.09 -4.46
C HIS A 216 3.57 -10.70 -4.95
N ASN A 217 2.79 -10.12 -4.05
CA ASN A 217 1.64 -9.31 -4.42
C ASN A 217 2.12 -7.86 -4.53
N VAL A 218 1.82 -7.23 -5.66
CA VAL A 218 2.13 -5.84 -5.92
C VAL A 218 0.82 -5.08 -6.07
N SER A 219 0.73 -3.93 -5.43
CA SER A 219 -0.33 -2.95 -5.64
C SER A 219 0.32 -1.60 -5.91
N ILE A 220 -0.17 -0.89 -6.92
CA ILE A 220 0.26 0.47 -7.23
C ILE A 220 -0.95 1.33 -7.53
N SER A 221 -1.00 2.52 -6.94
CA SER A 221 -2.00 3.54 -7.23
C SER A 221 -1.33 4.76 -7.83
N TYR A 222 -1.94 5.34 -8.86
CA TYR A 222 -1.51 6.57 -9.52
C TYR A 222 -2.57 7.65 -9.36
N PHE A 223 -2.13 8.89 -9.14
CA PHE A 223 -3.01 10.04 -8.94
C PHE A 223 -2.28 11.35 -9.27
N SER A 224 -3.07 12.42 -9.42
CA SER A 224 -2.55 13.77 -9.56
C SER A 224 -1.75 14.15 -8.31
N TYR A 225 -0.56 14.72 -8.51
CA TYR A 225 0.33 15.05 -7.39
C TYR A 225 -0.20 16.21 -6.55
N GLU A 226 -0.78 17.23 -7.17
CA GLU A 226 -1.32 18.41 -6.49
C GLU A 226 -2.39 18.02 -5.46
N ASP A 227 -2.28 18.59 -4.27
CA ASP A 227 -3.09 18.35 -3.07
C ASP A 227 -3.07 16.90 -2.54
N SER A 228 -2.19 16.03 -3.07
CA SER A 228 -2.16 14.61 -2.69
C SER A 228 -1.49 14.36 -1.35
N THR A 229 -2.11 13.46 -0.58
CA THR A 229 -1.70 13.11 0.77
C THR A 229 -1.89 11.62 1.07
N SER A 230 -1.32 11.14 2.17
CA SER A 230 -1.48 9.75 2.60
C SER A 230 -1.41 9.62 4.13
N LEU A 231 -2.54 9.22 4.73
CA LEU A 231 -2.57 8.84 6.15
C LEU A 231 -1.65 7.65 6.44
N GLN A 232 -1.41 6.77 5.47
CA GLN A 232 -0.50 5.65 5.65
C GLN A 232 0.97 6.10 5.68
N ALA A 233 1.35 7.10 4.88
CA ALA A 233 2.69 7.68 4.95
C ALA A 233 2.97 8.31 6.33
N GLU A 234 1.98 9.05 6.85
CA GLU A 234 2.01 9.57 8.22
C GLU A 234 2.21 8.46 9.26
N ARG A 235 1.52 7.33 9.10
CA ARG A 235 1.62 6.18 10.00
C ARG A 235 2.97 5.50 9.95
N SER A 236 3.58 5.36 8.77
CA SER A 236 4.93 4.82 8.64
C SER A 236 5.94 5.68 9.38
N ILE A 237 5.87 7.01 9.22
CA ILE A 237 6.73 7.94 9.95
C ILE A 237 6.48 7.83 11.47
N TRP A 238 5.21 7.82 11.88
CA TRP A 238 4.85 7.77 13.30
C TRP A 238 5.30 6.46 13.93
N SER A 239 5.02 5.32 13.31
CA SER A 239 5.38 3.99 13.84
C SER A 239 6.88 3.89 14.07
N PHE A 240 7.67 4.22 13.04
CA PHE A 240 9.13 4.23 13.16
C PHE A 240 9.60 5.22 14.23
N GLY A 241 9.03 6.43 14.27
CA GLY A 241 9.37 7.44 15.27
C GLY A 241 9.04 7.01 16.71
N TYR A 242 7.94 6.31 16.92
CA TYR A 242 7.57 5.73 18.21
C TYR A 242 8.58 4.65 18.63
N ASP A 243 8.89 3.70 17.74
CA ASP A 243 9.85 2.62 18.01
C ASP A 243 11.27 3.15 18.21
N ALA A 244 11.63 4.23 17.51
CA ALA A 244 12.88 4.95 17.69
C ALA A 244 12.94 5.81 18.95
N GLY A 245 11.85 5.93 19.72
CA GLY A 245 11.79 6.77 20.93
C GLY A 245 11.85 8.27 20.65
N LEU A 246 11.20 8.72 19.57
CA LEU A 246 10.96 10.14 19.26
C LEU A 246 9.62 10.64 19.79
N THR A 247 8.71 9.74 20.13
CA THR A 247 7.42 10.03 20.77
C THR A 247 7.01 8.88 21.70
N ASP A 248 6.28 9.20 22.77
CA ASP A 248 5.62 8.21 23.63
C ASP A 248 4.16 7.93 23.20
N GLU A 249 3.65 8.68 22.21
CA GLU A 249 2.31 8.50 21.67
C GLU A 249 2.31 7.37 20.63
N GLY A 250 1.57 6.30 20.88
CA GLY A 250 1.37 5.23 19.90
C GLY A 250 0.50 5.67 18.73
N VAL A 251 0.63 4.96 17.59
CA VAL A 251 -0.12 5.28 16.37
C VAL A 251 -1.62 5.06 16.59
N PRO A 252 -2.49 6.06 16.34
CA PRO A 252 -3.94 5.94 16.55
C PRO A 252 -4.59 5.01 15.52
N ALA A 253 -5.88 4.71 15.68
CA ALA A 253 -6.65 4.07 14.60
C ALA A 253 -6.79 5.02 13.40
N LEU A 254 -6.97 4.47 12.18
CA LEU A 254 -7.15 5.28 10.97
C LEU A 254 -8.37 6.20 11.04
N SER A 255 -9.46 5.75 11.67
CA SER A 255 -10.66 6.57 11.90
C SER A 255 -10.31 7.81 12.71
N ASP A 256 -9.59 7.63 13.82
CA ASP A 256 -9.27 8.70 14.76
C ASP A 256 -8.25 9.67 14.13
N GLN A 257 -7.31 9.13 13.35
CA GLN A 257 -6.36 9.92 12.56
C GLN A 257 -7.08 10.79 11.52
N SER A 258 -8.10 10.24 10.84
CA SER A 258 -8.89 10.99 9.87
C SER A 258 -9.79 12.05 10.54
N GLU A 259 -10.29 11.79 11.75
CA GLU A 259 -11.13 12.73 12.49
C GLU A 259 -10.34 13.93 13.05
N ASP A 260 -9.09 13.71 13.48
CA ASP A 260 -8.21 14.75 14.04
C ASP A 260 -6.81 14.70 13.42
N ARG A 261 -6.76 14.92 12.11
CA ARG A 261 -5.53 14.88 11.32
C ARG A 261 -4.53 15.97 11.74
N GLU A 262 -5.02 17.16 12.09
CA GLU A 262 -4.16 18.28 12.51
C GLU A 262 -3.33 17.93 13.76
N ARG A 263 -3.95 17.31 14.77
CA ARG A 263 -3.21 16.81 15.94
C ARG A 263 -2.19 15.74 15.52
N CYS A 264 -2.57 14.81 14.66
CA CYS A 264 -1.70 13.74 14.20
C CYS A 264 -0.45 14.30 13.49
N GLN A 265 -0.64 15.27 12.60
CA GLN A 265 0.44 16.00 11.94
C GLN A 265 1.32 16.77 12.94
N ALA A 266 0.74 17.32 14.01
CA ALA A 266 1.51 18.00 15.06
C ALA A 266 2.43 17.03 15.83
N VAL A 267 1.98 15.80 16.10
CA VAL A 267 2.83 14.76 16.72
C VAL A 267 3.98 14.40 15.79
N ILE A 268 3.70 14.10 14.52
CA ILE A 268 4.72 13.74 13.53
C ILE A 268 5.72 14.88 13.32
N SER A 269 5.24 16.12 13.21
CA SER A 269 6.09 17.31 13.04
C SER A 269 6.96 17.60 14.26
N GLY A 270 6.55 17.16 15.45
CA GLY A 270 7.32 17.27 16.68
C GLY A 270 8.45 16.24 16.83
N MET A 271 8.49 15.20 15.99
CA MET A 271 9.55 14.18 16.02
C MET A 271 10.87 14.74 15.49
N ASP A 272 11.90 14.71 16.33
CA ASP A 272 13.23 15.24 16.00
C ASP A 272 14.11 14.17 15.32
N PHE A 273 13.93 14.03 14.00
CA PHE A 273 14.73 13.12 13.18
C PHE A 273 16.20 13.56 13.04
N ASP A 274 16.51 14.84 13.25
CA ASP A 274 17.91 15.29 13.26
C ASP A 274 18.60 14.81 14.54
N ALA A 275 17.95 14.94 15.70
CA ALA A 275 18.44 14.35 16.95
C ALA A 275 18.52 12.82 16.88
N LEU A 276 17.61 12.17 16.14
CA LEU A 276 17.71 10.73 15.88
C LEU A 276 19.01 10.40 15.12
N ALA A 277 19.29 11.11 14.04
CA ALA A 277 20.50 10.91 13.25
C ALA A 277 21.78 11.15 14.10
N GLU A 278 21.80 12.17 14.96
CA GLU A 278 22.94 12.45 15.85
C GLU A 278 23.26 11.30 16.83
N ARG A 279 22.24 10.57 17.30
CA ARG A 279 22.42 9.42 18.20
C ARG A 279 22.54 8.06 17.48
N SER A 280 22.37 8.05 16.17
CA SER A 280 22.39 6.84 15.33
C SER A 280 23.78 6.61 14.73
N GLU A 281 24.06 5.37 14.33
CA GLU A 281 25.31 5.01 13.64
C GLU A 281 25.20 5.35 12.14
N TYR A 282 26.07 6.23 11.66
CA TYR A 282 26.16 6.48 10.21
C TYR A 282 26.79 5.28 9.49
N ARG A 283 26.14 4.81 8.42
CA ARG A 283 26.64 3.72 7.55
C ARG A 283 26.55 4.09 6.07
N GLU A 284 27.70 4.32 5.44
CA GLU A 284 27.78 4.67 4.01
C GLU A 284 27.27 3.54 3.09
N ASP A 285 27.34 2.29 3.54
CA ASP A 285 26.91 1.10 2.81
C ASP A 285 25.45 0.70 3.08
N LEU A 286 24.72 1.45 3.92
CA LEU A 286 23.30 1.21 4.14
C LEU A 286 22.52 1.45 2.83
N CYS A 287 21.73 0.47 2.45
CA CYS A 287 20.95 0.44 1.22
C CYS A 287 19.53 -0.06 1.51
N VAL A 288 18.61 0.25 0.61
CA VAL A 288 17.26 -0.32 0.60
C VAL A 288 17.37 -1.84 0.48
N PRO A 289 16.59 -2.62 1.25
CA PRO A 289 16.56 -4.07 1.09
C PRO A 289 16.14 -4.44 -0.35
N PRO A 290 16.77 -5.45 -0.96
CA PRO A 290 16.50 -5.78 -2.35
C PRO A 290 15.10 -6.39 -2.50
N MET A 291 14.29 -5.81 -3.39
CA MET A 291 12.93 -6.30 -3.71
C MET A 291 12.92 -7.69 -4.36
N THR A 292 14.07 -8.14 -4.87
CA THR A 292 14.31 -9.51 -5.39
C THR A 292 15.68 -10.00 -4.88
N PRO A 293 15.80 -11.23 -4.38
CA PRO A 293 17.09 -11.76 -3.92
C PRO A 293 18.13 -11.97 -5.02
#